data_AF-A0A2V2ER53-F1
#
_entry.id   AF-A0A2V2ER53-F1
#
_cell.length_a   1.000
_cell.length_b   1.000
_cell.length_c   1.000
_cell.angle_alpha   90.00
_cell.angle_beta   90.00
_cell.angle_gamma   90.00
#
_symmetry.space_group_name_H-M   'P 1'
#
loop_
_entity.id
_entity.type
_entity.pdbx_description
1 polymer ?
#
loop_
_entity_poly.entity_id
_entity_poly.type
_entity_poly.pdbx_seq_one_letter_code
_entity_poly.pdbx_strand_id
1 'polypeptide(L)'
;MNTYRFKLSKAAVAGCIFGIILGLVGIGFTIYRILSPSLGFSSPQLIIQHVVIIIASLLALSLFPSILIRSVYKVGDKELVLWFGFIKSVYKIDDMESIHLFTKSNKLVIYFKDERYTVIVVKPDWYNEFTKDICSRNNKIRYDVSTTEIDDKPDNF
;
A
#
# COMPACT_ATOMS: atom_id res chain seq x y z
N MET A 1 -18.36 5.38 8.89
CA MET A 1 -17.01 5.29 8.27
C MET A 1 -17.13 4.95 6.81
N ASN A 2 -16.91 5.91 5.93
CA ASN A 2 -16.87 5.67 4.48
C ASN A 2 -15.54 4.97 4.12
N THR A 3 -15.61 4.00 3.22
CA THR A 3 -14.47 3.15 2.85
C THR A 3 -14.15 3.34 1.38
N TYR A 4 -12.91 3.73 1.09
CA TYR A 4 -12.39 3.98 -0.24
C TYR A 4 -11.26 3.00 -0.53
N ARG A 5 -11.44 2.14 -1.54
CA ARG A 5 -10.41 1.16 -1.93
C ARG A 5 -9.20 1.83 -2.56
N PHE A 6 -8.03 1.27 -2.28
CA PHE A 6 -6.77 1.69 -2.87
C PHE A 6 -6.76 1.36 -4.37
N LYS A 7 -6.33 2.31 -5.21
CA LYS A 7 -6.12 2.08 -6.64
C LYS A 7 -4.68 1.61 -6.86
N LEU A 8 -4.43 0.32 -6.63
CA LEU A 8 -3.14 -0.28 -6.96
C LEU A 8 -2.85 -0.13 -8.46
N SER A 9 -1.60 0.20 -8.79
CA SER A 9 -1.18 0.27 -10.20
C SER A 9 -1.23 -1.12 -10.83
N LYS A 10 -1.44 -1.19 -12.15
CA LYS A 10 -1.43 -2.48 -12.87
C LYS A 10 -0.13 -3.25 -12.63
N ALA A 11 1.00 -2.55 -12.58
CA ALA A 11 2.31 -3.13 -12.25
C ALA A 11 2.37 -3.69 -10.82
N ALA A 12 1.84 -2.95 -9.83
CA ALA A 12 1.79 -3.44 -8.45
C ALA A 12 0.90 -4.69 -8.31
N VAL A 13 -0.26 -4.69 -8.97
CA VAL A 13 -1.15 -5.86 -9.01
C VAL A 13 -0.45 -7.05 -9.67
N ALA A 14 0.16 -6.84 -10.84
CA ALA A 14 0.92 -7.88 -11.54
C ALA A 14 2.06 -8.43 -10.68
N GLY A 15 2.82 -7.56 -10.01
CA GLY A 15 3.88 -7.94 -9.09
C GLY A 15 3.37 -8.77 -7.90
N CYS A 16 2.22 -8.40 -7.32
CA CYS A 16 1.60 -9.19 -6.24
C CYS A 16 1.17 -10.57 -6.74
N ILE A 17 0.53 -10.65 -7.90
CA ILE A 17 0.12 -11.93 -8.50
C ILE A 17 1.33 -12.81 -8.79
N PHE A 18 2.39 -12.23 -9.35
CA PHE A 18 3.64 -12.94 -9.61
C PHE A 18 4.29 -13.46 -8.32
N GLY A 19 4.32 -12.65 -7.26
CA GLY A 19 4.80 -13.07 -5.94
C GLY A 19 4.00 -14.23 -5.35
N ILE A 20 2.68 -14.24 -5.53
CA ILE A 20 1.81 -15.36 -5.12
C ILE A 20 2.16 -16.64 -5.90
N ILE A 21 2.30 -16.54 -7.22
CA ILE A 21 2.67 -17.68 -8.07
C ILE A 21 4.04 -18.24 -7.65
N LEU A 22 5.03 -17.38 -7.41
CA LEU A 22 6.35 -17.80 -6.93
C LEU A 22 6.26 -18.48 -5.56
N GLY A 23 5.39 -18.01 -4.66
CA GLY A 23 5.12 -18.67 -3.38
C GLY A 23 4.58 -20.09 -3.57
N LEU A 24 3.57 -20.26 -4.43
CA LEU A 24 2.99 -21.58 -4.73
C LEU A 24 4.02 -22.51 -5.39
N VAL A 25 4.76 -22.01 -6.37
CA VAL A 25 5.81 -22.77 -7.07
C VAL A 25 6.93 -23.16 -6.10
N GLY A 26 7.35 -22.25 -5.20
CA GLY A 26 8.38 -22.53 -4.21
C GLY A 26 7.99 -23.66 -3.25
N ILE A 27 6.74 -23.68 -2.78
CA ILE A 27 6.21 -24.77 -1.96
C ILE A 27 6.14 -26.07 -2.77
N GLY A 28 5.51 -26.04 -3.95
CA GLY A 28 5.36 -27.24 -4.79
C GLY A 28 6.70 -27.85 -5.17
N PHE A 29 7.67 -27.02 -5.58
CA PHE A 29 9.02 -27.44 -5.92
C PHE A 29 9.76 -28.01 -4.71
N THR A 30 9.61 -27.40 -3.54
CA THR A 30 10.23 -27.91 -2.30
C THR A 30 9.66 -29.27 -1.90
N ILE A 31 8.35 -29.45 -1.98
CA ILE A 31 7.68 -30.74 -1.72
C ILE A 31 8.19 -31.80 -2.71
N TYR A 32 8.22 -31.47 -4.01
CA TYR A 32 8.76 -32.37 -5.03
C TYR A 32 10.20 -32.80 -4.73
N ARG A 33 11.06 -31.86 -4.31
CA ARG A 33 12.46 -32.15 -3.99
C ARG A 33 12.61 -33.00 -2.74
N ILE A 34 11.78 -32.78 -1.72
CA ILE A 34 11.76 -33.59 -0.49
C ILE A 34 11.34 -35.04 -0.78
N LEU A 35 10.35 -35.23 -1.65
CA LEU A 35 9.85 -36.56 -2.04
C LEU A 35 10.76 -37.29 -3.03
N SER A 36 11.71 -36.59 -3.64
CA SER A 36 12.66 -37.17 -4.58
C SER A 36 13.71 -38.03 -3.85
N PRO A 37 13.86 -39.33 -4.20
CA PRO A 37 14.71 -40.28 -3.44
C PRO A 37 16.18 -39.88 -3.28
N SER A 38 16.72 -39.08 -4.20
CA SER A 38 18.13 -38.65 -4.22
C SER A 38 18.37 -37.25 -3.63
N LEU A 39 17.32 -36.44 -3.46
CA LEU A 39 17.42 -34.99 -3.20
C LEU A 39 16.67 -34.52 -1.96
N GLY A 40 16.11 -35.45 -1.18
CA GLY A 40 15.41 -35.16 0.06
C GLY A 40 16.32 -34.59 1.16
N PHE A 41 16.37 -35.23 2.31
CA PHE A 41 17.19 -34.76 3.44
C PHE A 41 18.63 -35.28 3.37
N SER A 42 19.22 -35.31 2.17
CA SER A 42 20.53 -35.94 1.91
C SER A 42 21.72 -35.15 2.49
N SER A 43 21.56 -33.87 2.81
CA SER A 43 22.58 -33.09 3.53
C SER A 43 21.96 -31.98 4.38
N PRO A 44 22.59 -31.57 5.50
CA PRO A 44 22.12 -30.47 6.35
C PRO A 44 21.86 -29.17 5.58
N GLN A 45 22.69 -28.87 4.57
CA GLN A 45 22.53 -27.70 3.71
C GLN A 45 21.21 -27.73 2.92
N LEU A 46 20.84 -28.89 2.37
CA LEU A 46 19.59 -29.04 1.65
C LEU A 46 18.39 -28.89 2.59
N ILE A 47 18.48 -29.41 3.82
CA ILE A 47 17.44 -29.23 4.85
C ILE A 47 17.18 -27.74 5.11
N ILE A 48 18.25 -26.98 5.38
CA ILE A 48 18.16 -25.53 5.61
C ILE A 48 17.54 -24.83 4.41
N GLN A 49 17.95 -25.18 3.19
CA GLN A 49 17.40 -24.60 1.97
C GLN A 49 15.89 -24.85 1.84
N HIS A 50 15.42 -26.07 2.10
CA HIS A 50 13.99 -26.40 2.07
C HIS A 50 13.20 -25.55 3.06
N VAL A 51 13.69 -25.45 4.31
CA VAL A 51 13.02 -24.67 5.37
C VAL A 51 12.94 -23.20 4.99
N VAL A 52 14.04 -22.62 4.50
CA VAL A 52 14.09 -21.21 4.08
C VAL A 52 13.13 -20.93 2.94
N ILE A 53 13.07 -21.80 1.91
CA ILE A 53 12.14 -21.63 0.79
C ILE A 53 10.69 -21.71 1.27
N ILE A 54 10.35 -22.69 2.11
CA ILE A 54 8.98 -22.79 2.65
C ILE A 54 8.59 -21.54 3.44
N ILE A 55 9.46 -21.05 4.32
CA ILE A 55 9.19 -19.82 5.09
C ILE A 55 9.01 -18.63 4.14
N ALA A 56 9.91 -18.44 3.18
CA ALA A 56 9.81 -17.34 2.22
C ALA A 56 8.53 -17.42 1.38
N SER A 57 8.15 -18.62 0.94
CA SER A 57 6.92 -18.85 0.19
C SER A 57 5.66 -18.60 1.02
N LEU A 58 5.63 -19.03 2.29
CA LEU A 58 4.52 -18.74 3.20
C LEU A 58 4.39 -17.25 3.48
N LEU A 59 5.51 -16.54 3.64
CA LEU A 59 5.51 -15.08 3.79
C LEU A 59 4.95 -14.40 2.53
N ALA A 60 5.37 -14.82 1.34
CA ALA A 60 4.83 -14.29 0.08
C ALA A 60 3.32 -14.53 -0.05
N LEU A 61 2.85 -15.74 0.27
CA LEU A 61 1.43 -16.11 0.22
C LEU A 61 0.58 -15.45 1.30
N SER A 62 1.18 -14.97 2.39
CA SER A 62 0.49 -14.16 3.39
C SER A 62 0.45 -12.70 2.95
N LEU A 63 1.60 -12.15 2.56
CA LEU A 63 1.81 -10.72 2.35
C LEU A 63 1.12 -10.20 1.07
N PHE A 64 1.33 -10.84 -0.08
CA PHE A 64 0.82 -10.33 -1.35
C PHE A 64 -0.72 -10.39 -1.46
N PRO A 65 -1.41 -11.49 -1.06
CA PRO A 65 -2.87 -11.49 -1.04
C PRO A 65 -3.44 -10.46 -0.05
N SER A 66 -2.79 -10.27 1.10
CA SER A 66 -3.20 -9.27 2.08
C SER A 66 -3.22 -7.86 1.46
N ILE A 67 -2.17 -7.48 0.73
CA ILE A 67 -2.11 -6.20 0.01
C ILE A 67 -3.25 -6.08 -1.02
N LEU A 68 -3.53 -7.13 -1.80
CA LEU A 68 -4.59 -7.11 -2.81
C LEU A 68 -5.99 -6.97 -2.21
N ILE A 69 -6.25 -7.59 -1.05
CA ILE A 69 -7.59 -7.67 -0.45
C ILE A 69 -7.88 -6.49 0.50
N ARG A 70 -6.90 -6.10 1.33
CA ARG A 70 -7.12 -5.19 2.46
C ARG A 70 -6.66 -3.75 2.24
N SER A 71 -6.13 -3.41 1.07
CA SER A 71 -5.69 -2.04 0.80
C SER A 71 -6.87 -1.07 0.66
N VAL A 72 -7.20 -0.35 1.73
CA VAL A 72 -8.33 0.58 1.81
C VAL A 72 -8.02 1.78 2.71
N TYR A 73 -8.56 2.94 2.36
CA TYR A 73 -8.71 4.08 3.26
C TYR A 73 -10.10 4.04 3.89
N LYS A 74 -10.17 4.23 5.21
CA LYS A 74 -11.43 4.40 5.93
C LYS A 74 -11.43 5.76 6.57
N VAL A 75 -12.40 6.59 6.20
CA VAL A 75 -12.55 7.92 6.78
C VAL A 75 -13.58 7.78 7.91
N GLY A 76 -13.12 7.95 9.15
CA GLY A 76 -13.96 8.05 10.36
C GLY A 76 -14.13 9.49 10.83
N ASP A 77 -14.83 9.69 11.93
CA ASP A 77 -15.25 11.04 12.36
C ASP A 77 -14.07 11.92 12.77
N LYS A 78 -13.03 11.34 13.40
CA LYS A 78 -11.83 12.05 13.87
C LYS A 78 -10.53 11.55 13.25
N GLU A 79 -10.59 10.44 12.53
CA GLU A 79 -9.40 9.75 12.02
C GLU A 79 -9.58 9.26 10.59
N LEU A 80 -8.51 9.34 9.81
CA LEU A 80 -8.32 8.66 8.54
C LEU A 80 -7.44 7.44 8.79
N VAL A 81 -7.99 6.25 8.54
CA VAL A 81 -7.28 4.99 8.70
C VAL A 81 -6.89 4.45 7.35
N LEU A 82 -5.59 4.30 7.10
CA LEU A 82 -5.04 3.58 5.95
C LEU A 82 -4.73 2.14 6.37
N TRP A 83 -5.39 1.19 5.73
CA TRP A 83 -5.00 -0.21 5.73
C TRP A 83 -4.23 -0.50 4.44
N PHE A 84 -3.01 -1.02 4.57
CA PHE A 84 -2.20 -1.51 3.47
C PHE A 84 -1.74 -2.93 3.80
N GLY A 85 -2.49 -3.91 3.31
CA GLY A 85 -2.33 -5.30 3.73
C GLY A 85 -2.49 -5.47 5.24
N PHE A 86 -1.42 -5.87 5.92
CA PHE A 86 -1.37 -6.01 7.39
C PHE A 86 -1.00 -4.72 8.13
N ILE A 87 -0.48 -3.73 7.41
CA ILE A 87 -0.03 -2.48 8.02
C ILE A 87 -1.24 -1.55 8.15
N LYS A 88 -1.47 -1.06 9.37
CA LYS A 88 -2.51 -0.07 9.67
C LYS A 88 -1.83 1.23 10.10
N SER A 89 -2.12 2.30 9.37
CA SER A 89 -1.72 3.65 9.72
C SER A 89 -2.96 4.46 10.08
N VAL A 90 -2.88 5.26 11.13
CA VAL A 90 -3.98 6.10 11.62
C VAL A 90 -3.51 7.54 11.64
N TYR A 91 -4.26 8.42 10.98
CA TYR A 91 -3.98 9.85 10.90
C TYR A 91 -5.15 10.60 11.52
N LYS A 92 -4.90 11.54 12.43
CA LYS A 92 -5.97 12.38 12.98
C LYS A 92 -6.35 13.45 11.97
N ILE A 93 -7.65 13.70 11.81
CA ILE A 93 -8.16 14.75 10.92
C ILE A 93 -7.80 16.14 11.46
N ASP A 94 -7.67 16.28 12.78
CA ASP A 94 -7.25 17.53 13.42
C ASP A 94 -5.80 17.94 13.09
N ASP A 95 -4.96 16.97 12.72
CA ASP A 95 -3.55 17.20 12.37
C ASP A 95 -3.40 17.56 10.88
N MET A 96 -4.47 17.45 10.08
CA MET A 96 -4.46 17.81 8.66
C MET A 96 -4.57 19.33 8.51
N GLU A 97 -3.75 19.87 7.60
CA GLU A 97 -3.71 21.30 7.30
C GLU A 97 -4.37 21.61 5.96
N SER A 98 -3.97 20.89 4.91
CA SER A 98 -4.52 21.09 3.57
C SER A 98 -4.57 19.79 2.76
N ILE A 99 -5.49 19.77 1.79
CA ILE A 99 -5.63 18.72 0.79
C ILE A 99 -5.38 19.36 -0.57
N HIS A 100 -4.37 18.86 -1.28
CA HIS A 100 -3.98 19.35 -2.59
C HIS A 100 -4.27 18.32 -3.66
N LEU A 101 -5.02 18.73 -4.69
CA LEU A 101 -5.21 17.95 -5.91
C LEU A 101 -4.30 18.50 -7.01
N PHE A 102 -3.28 17.73 -7.37
CA PHE A 102 -2.45 17.99 -8.54
C PHE A 102 -3.14 17.47 -9.78
N THR A 103 -3.76 18.36 -10.56
CA THR A 103 -4.56 17.97 -11.73
C THR A 103 -3.72 17.43 -12.88
N LYS A 104 -2.47 17.92 -13.02
CA LYS A 104 -1.51 17.47 -14.04
C LYS A 104 -1.09 16.00 -13.87
N SER A 105 -0.78 15.59 -12.63
CA SER A 105 -0.36 14.23 -12.31
C SER A 105 -1.48 13.36 -11.74
N ASN A 106 -2.68 13.92 -11.57
CA ASN A 106 -3.86 13.30 -10.99
C ASN A 106 -3.59 12.67 -9.61
N LYS A 107 -2.82 13.39 -8.77
CA LYS A 107 -2.42 12.95 -7.43
C LYS A 107 -3.13 13.79 -6.38
N LEU A 108 -3.69 13.12 -5.38
CA LEU A 108 -4.26 13.76 -4.21
C LEU A 108 -3.25 13.64 -3.07
N VAL A 109 -2.92 14.75 -2.41
CA VAL A 109 -1.94 14.80 -1.32
C VAL A 109 -2.57 15.50 -0.13
N ILE A 110 -2.36 14.95 1.07
CA ILE A 110 -2.74 15.59 2.32
C ILE A 110 -1.47 16.07 3.01
N TYR A 111 -1.42 17.35 3.34
CA TYR A 111 -0.37 17.95 4.16
C TYR A 111 -0.85 18.04 5.61
N PHE A 112 0.04 17.68 6.52
CA PHE A 112 -0.17 17.74 7.95
C PHE A 112 0.57 18.94 8.54
N LYS A 113 0.12 19.40 9.70
CA LYS A 113 0.70 20.55 10.42
C LYS A 113 2.15 20.36 10.83
N ASP A 114 2.65 19.14 10.83
CA ASP A 114 4.02 18.77 11.21
C ASP A 114 4.93 18.61 9.98
N GLU A 115 4.61 19.30 8.88
CA GLU A 115 5.33 19.29 7.60
C GLU A 115 5.39 17.93 6.91
N ARG A 116 4.72 16.91 7.45
CA ARG A 116 4.56 15.63 6.77
C ARG A 116 3.49 15.74 5.72
N TYR A 117 3.61 14.90 4.69
CA TYR A 117 2.57 14.73 3.70
C TYR A 117 2.32 13.25 3.43
N THR A 118 1.12 12.93 2.98
CA THR A 118 0.79 11.59 2.48
C THR A 118 0.08 11.69 1.15
N VAL A 119 0.51 10.85 0.21
CA VAL A 119 -0.14 10.74 -1.10
C VAL A 119 -1.28 9.75 -0.99
N ILE A 120 -2.49 10.19 -1.34
CA ILE A 120 -3.70 9.40 -1.32
C ILE A 120 -3.86 8.70 -2.67
N VAL A 121 -3.91 7.37 -2.62
CA VAL A 121 -3.98 6.53 -3.83
C VAL A 121 -5.36 5.88 -3.94
N VAL A 122 -6.41 6.70 -4.03
CA VAL A 122 -7.77 6.23 -4.32
C VAL A 122 -8.09 6.39 -5.80
N LYS A 123 -9.27 5.91 -6.25
CA LYS A 123 -9.71 6.17 -7.62
C LYS A 123 -9.98 7.67 -7.82
N PRO A 124 -9.60 8.25 -8.98
CA PRO A 124 -9.87 9.66 -9.27
C PRO A 124 -11.35 10.03 -9.16
N ASP A 125 -12.25 9.12 -9.55
CA ASP A 125 -13.71 9.29 -9.44
C ASP A 125 -14.18 9.53 -7.99
N TRP A 126 -13.38 9.08 -7.01
CA TRP A 126 -13.66 9.24 -5.59
C TRP A 126 -12.95 10.44 -4.96
N TYR A 127 -12.11 11.19 -5.67
CA TYR A 127 -11.37 12.32 -5.08
C TYR A 127 -12.31 13.37 -4.50
N ASN A 128 -13.34 13.77 -5.25
CA ASN A 128 -14.30 14.78 -4.79
C ASN A 128 -15.07 14.31 -3.55
N GLU A 129 -15.56 13.06 -3.56
CA GLU A 129 -16.27 12.49 -2.43
C GLU A 129 -15.37 12.36 -1.21
N PHE A 130 -14.16 11.81 -1.38
CA PHE A 130 -13.18 11.61 -0.31
C PHE A 130 -12.77 12.94 0.35
N THR A 131 -12.46 13.96 -0.45
CA THR A 131 -12.09 15.28 0.06
C THR A 131 -13.25 15.95 0.77
N LYS A 132 -14.46 15.88 0.20
CA LYS A 132 -15.67 16.41 0.85
C LYS A 132 -15.92 15.73 2.20
N ASP A 133 -15.73 14.42 2.26
CA ASP A 133 -15.88 13.63 3.49
C ASP A 133 -14.92 14.10 4.59
N ILE A 134 -13.66 14.39 4.25
CA ILE A 134 -12.66 14.88 5.20
C ILE A 134 -12.95 16.33 5.60
N CYS A 135 -13.16 17.23 4.63
CA CYS A 135 -13.45 18.65 4.89
C CYS A 135 -14.74 18.84 5.71
N SER A 136 -15.75 17.97 5.54
CA SER A 136 -16.99 18.02 6.32
C SER A 136 -16.79 17.77 7.83
N ARG A 137 -15.69 17.11 8.21
CA ARG A 137 -15.36 16.77 9.60
C ARG A 137 -14.48 17.82 10.24
N ASN A 138 -13.74 18.58 9.43
CA ASN A 138 -12.92 19.69 9.90
C ASN A 138 -12.88 20.80 8.83
N ASN A 139 -13.68 21.83 9.07
CA ASN A 139 -13.80 23.01 8.18
C ASN A 139 -12.52 23.86 8.13
N LYS A 140 -11.50 23.57 8.96
CA LYS A 140 -10.21 24.27 8.95
C LYS A 140 -9.27 23.75 7.85
N ILE A 141 -9.57 22.59 7.28
CA ILE A 141 -8.75 21.98 6.23
C ILE A 141 -8.96 22.75 4.93
N ARG A 142 -7.87 23.31 4.39
CA ARG A 142 -7.90 24.01 3.10
C ARG A 142 -7.91 23.00 1.96
N TYR A 143 -8.73 23.23 0.95
CA TYR A 143 -8.72 22.45 -0.29
C TYR A 143 -8.15 23.31 -1.41
N ASP A 144 -7.00 22.89 -1.93
CA ASP A 144 -6.28 23.59 -2.99
C ASP A 144 -6.20 22.69 -4.24
N VAL A 145 -6.43 23.28 -5.41
CA VAL A 145 -6.33 22.60 -6.71
C VAL A 145 -5.26 23.32 -7.50
N SER A 146 -4.20 22.61 -7.87
CA SER A 146 -3.04 23.21 -8.55
C SER A 146 -2.75 22.48 -9.86
N THR A 147 -2.57 23.26 -10.92
CA THR A 147 -2.18 22.77 -12.26
C THR A 147 -0.67 22.64 -12.41
N THR A 148 0.08 23.37 -11.59
CA THR A 148 1.54 23.36 -11.48
C THR A 148 1.94 22.56 -10.26
N GLU A 149 2.73 21.49 -10.45
CA GLU A 149 3.60 20.99 -9.38
C GLU A 149 4.58 22.14 -9.12
N ILE A 150 4.52 22.76 -7.94
CA ILE A 150 5.56 23.70 -7.53
C ILE A 150 6.78 22.80 -7.30
N ASP A 151 7.66 22.81 -8.29
CA ASP A 151 8.98 22.21 -8.25
C ASP A 151 9.73 23.00 -7.18
N ASP A 152 9.84 22.45 -5.96
CA ASP A 152 10.77 22.94 -4.94
C ASP A 152 12.20 22.73 -5.45
N LYS A 153 12.60 23.56 -6.42
CA LYS A 153 14.00 23.78 -6.71
C LYS A 153 14.54 24.63 -5.56
N PRO A 154 15.57 24.17 -4.84
CA PRO A 154 16.28 25.06 -3.95
C PRO A 154 16.93 26.14 -4.80
N ASP A 155 16.54 27.40 -4.57
CA ASP A 155 17.24 28.57 -5.08
C ASP A 155 18.66 28.56 -4.50
N ASN A 156 19.60 28.06 -5.30
CA ASN A 156 21.02 28.23 -5.02
C ASN A 156 21.38 29.69 -5.29
N PHE A 157 21.65 30.43 -4.22
CA PHE A 157 22.41 31.68 -4.24
C PHE A 157 23.91 31.39 -4.38
#